data_AF-A0A382V707-F1
#
_entry.id   AF-A0A382V707-F1
#
_cell.length_a   1.000
_cell.length_b   1.000
_cell.length_c   1.000
_cell.angle_alpha   90.00
_cell.angle_beta   90.00
_cell.angle_gamma   90.00
#
_symmetry.space_group_name_H-M   'P 1'
#
loop_
_entity.id
_entity.type
_entity.pdbx_description
1 polymer ?
#
loop_
_entity_poly.entity_id
_entity_poly.type
_entity_poly.pdbx_seq_one_letter_code
_entity_poly.pdbx_strand_id
1 'polypeptide(L)' 'MIRKCAIDDVRTIIEIINDAAKAYRGAIPEDRWQEPYMSESYLTAELD' A
#
# COMPACT_ATOMS: atom_id res chain seq x y z
N MET A 1 6.25 -7.10 -18.37
CA MET A 1 7.37 -6.13 -18.42
C MET A 1 7.34 -5.32 -17.14
N ILE A 2 8.46 -5.17 -16.44
CA ILE A 2 8.55 -4.35 -15.22
C ILE A 2 8.89 -2.92 -15.64
N ARG A 3 8.18 -1.92 -15.10
CA ARG A 3 8.41 -0.48 -15.31
C ARG A 3 8.36 0.26 -13.98
N LYS A 4 8.88 1.49 -13.95
CA LYS A 4 8.66 2.38 -12.80
C LYS A 4 7.16 2.67 -12.64
N CYS A 5 6.70 2.68 -11.40
CA CYS A 5 5.38 3.18 -11.05
C CYS A 5 5.33 4.68 -11.30
N ALA A 6 4.18 5.16 -11.76
CA ALA A 6 3.88 6.57 -11.96
C ALA A 6 2.78 7.00 -10.98
N ILE A 7 2.58 8.31 -10.86
CA ILE A 7 1.52 8.87 -10.01
C ILE A 7 0.13 8.33 -10.38
N ASP A 8 -0.11 8.06 -11.66
CA ASP A 8 -1.38 7.51 -12.16
C ASP A 8 -1.64 6.07 -11.65
N ASP A 9 -0.61 5.36 -11.20
CA ASP A 9 -0.73 4.00 -10.64
C ASP A 9 -1.12 4.00 -9.16
N VAL A 10 -1.07 5.15 -8.46
CA VAL A 10 -1.24 5.27 -7.01
C VAL A 10 -2.51 4.58 -6.53
N ARG A 11 -3.64 4.83 -7.19
CA ARG A 11 -4.93 4.24 -6.81
C ARG A 11 -4.91 2.72 -6.86
N THR A 12 -4.41 2.15 -7.96
CA THR A 12 -4.33 0.69 -8.13
C THR A 12 -3.36 0.07 -7.13
N ILE A 13 -2.22 0.69 -6.86
CA ILE A 13 -1.23 0.19 -5.91
C ILE A 13 -1.81 0.20 -4.49
N ILE A 14 -2.51 1.26 -4.07
CA ILE A 14 -3.16 1.36 -2.75
C ILE A 14 -4.20 0.28 -2.57
N GLU A 15 -5.03 0.04 -3.58
CA GLU A 15 -6.06 -1.02 -3.54
C GLU A 15 -5.40 -2.39 -3.35
N ILE A 16 -4.35 -2.69 -4.11
CA ILE A 16 -3.61 -3.95 -4.00
C ILE A 16 -2.96 -4.11 -2.63
N ILE A 17 -2.25 -3.08 -2.14
CA ILE A 17 -1.53 -3.14 -0.86
C ILE A 17 -2.52 -3.34 0.29
N ASN A 18 -3.60 -2.54 0.34
CA ASN A 18 -4.57 -2.62 1.43
C ASN A 18 -5.38 -3.92 1.40
N ASP A 19 -5.68 -4.45 0.21
CA ASP A 19 -6.36 -5.73 0.13
C ASP A 19 -5.44 -6.89 0.52
N ALA A 20 -4.19 -6.89 0.04
CA ALA A 20 -3.19 -7.88 0.42
C ALA A 20 -2.91 -7.86 1.93
N ALA A 21 -2.88 -6.70 2.57
CA ALA A 21 -2.67 -6.57 4.01
C ALA A 21 -3.68 -7.40 4.82
N LYS A 22 -4.94 -7.50 4.37
CA LYS A 22 -5.97 -8.32 5.03
C LYS A 22 -5.61 -9.81 5.05
N ALA A 23 -4.99 -10.32 3.99
CA ALA A 23 -4.54 -11.71 3.92
C ALA A 23 -3.42 -12.01 4.93
N TYR A 24 -2.64 -10.99 5.32
CA TYR A 24 -1.59 -11.08 6.33
C TYR A 24 -2.04 -10.62 7.73
N ARG A 25 -3.33 -10.39 7.96
CA ARG A 25 -3.85 -10.01 9.27
C ARG A 25 -3.53 -11.10 10.30
N GLY A 26 -2.90 -10.71 11.41
CA GLY A 26 -2.39 -11.62 12.45
C GLY A 26 -0.95 -12.10 12.23
N ALA A 27 -0.40 -12.01 11.01
CA ALA A 27 1.03 -12.17 10.75
C ALA A 27 1.77 -10.84 10.83
N ILE A 28 1.12 -9.73 10.42
CA ILE A 28 1.62 -8.38 10.64
C ILE A 28 1.50 -8.05 12.14
N PRO A 29 2.61 -7.66 12.81
CA PRO A 29 2.60 -7.24 14.21
C PRO A 29 1.61 -6.09 14.45
N GLU A 30 0.96 -6.07 15.63
CA GLU A 30 -0.04 -5.06 15.96
C GLU A 30 0.52 -3.63 15.97
N ASP A 31 1.79 -3.45 16.35
CA ASP A 31 2.50 -2.17 16.34
C ASP A 31 2.81 -1.66 14.92
N ARG A 32 2.69 -2.53 13.91
CA ARG A 32 2.88 -2.21 12.48
C ARG A 32 1.59 -2.24 11.68
N TRP A 33 0.48 -2.64 12.29
CA TRP A 33 -0.82 -2.64 11.63
C TRP A 33 -1.49 -1.26 11.75
N GLN A 34 -2.08 -0.79 10.67
CA GLN A 34 -2.91 0.42 10.62
C GLN A 34 -4.07 0.24 9.66
N GLU A 35 -5.12 1.06 9.78
CA GLU A 35 -6.32 0.97 8.93
C GLU A 35 -6.64 2.37 8.33
N PRO A 36 -6.56 2.55 7.00
CA PRO A 36 -6.04 1.60 6.00
C PRO A 36 -4.55 1.29 6.23
N TYR A 37 -4.08 0.11 5.80
CA TYR A 37 -2.69 -0.31 5.96
C TYR A 37 -1.70 0.64 5.26
N MET A 38 -2.08 1.17 4.09
CA MET A 38 -1.31 2.17 3.34
C MET A 38 -2.24 3.33 2.97
N SER A 39 -1.86 4.56 3.30
CA SER A 39 -2.59 5.77 2.90
C SER A 39 -2.11 6.30 1.55
N GLU A 40 -2.97 7.06 0.88
CA GLU A 40 -2.64 7.66 -0.42
C GLU A 40 -1.52 8.68 -0.35
N SER A 41 -1.55 9.55 0.67
CA SER A 41 -0.51 10.56 0.87
C SER A 41 0.86 9.94 1.13
N TYR A 42 0.91 8.86 1.91
CA TYR A 42 2.16 8.18 2.20
C TYR A 42 2.72 7.49 0.94
N LEU A 43 1.90 6.76 0.18
CA LEU A 43 2.35 6.17 -1.08
C LEU A 43 2.80 7.23 -2.10
N THR A 44 2.07 8.34 -2.19
CA THR A 44 2.42 9.43 -3.12
C THR A 44 3.79 10.02 -2.82
N ALA A 45 4.13 10.22 -1.54
CA ALA A 45 5.43 10.72 -1.13
C ALA A 45 6.59 9.75 -1.45
N GLU A 46 6.33 8.44 -1.56
CA GLU A 46 7.32 7.43 -1.94
C GLU A 46 7.53 7.33 -3.47
N LEU A 47 6.66 7.96 -4.27
CA LEU A 47 6.75 7.97 -5.74
C LEU A 47 7.35 9.27 -6.32
N ASP A 48 7.62 10.27 -5.47
CA ASP A 48 8.39 11.48 -5.79
C ASP A 48 9.91 11.17 -5.91
#